data_AF-A0A4U5WCT9-F1
#
_entry.id   AF-A0A4U5WCT9-F1
#
_cell.length_a   1.000
_cell.length_b   1.000
_cell.length_c   1.000
_cell.angle_alpha   90.00
_cell.angle_beta   90.00
_cell.angle_gamma   90.00
#
_symmetry.space_group_name_H-M   'P 1'
#
loop_
_entity.id
_entity.type
_entity.pdbx_description
1 polymer ?
#
loop_
_entity_poly.entity_id
_entity_poly.type
_entity_poly.pdbx_seq_one_letter_code
_entity_poly.pdbx_strand_id
1 'polypeptide(L)'
;MTSRRQLIHRVPLPLLLASALALAACSSTPSKATVAARESAKSACASLQQLTDQLARPRPSSLTDPYYRTAEEYLYTATNRATDAAQQDHGYQEFADTLHRAAQTWQVTFTVDKAEPLIQQARKEKC
;
A
#
# COMPACT_ATOMS: atom_id res chain seq x y z
N MET A 1 -35.36 8.62 -19.62
CA MET A 1 -34.91 7.34 -19.04
C MET A 1 -33.58 7.56 -18.36
N THR A 2 -33.59 7.75 -17.04
CA THR A 2 -32.39 7.99 -16.22
C THR A 2 -31.63 6.69 -16.02
N SER A 3 -30.50 6.57 -16.71
CA SER A 3 -29.57 5.44 -16.56
C SER A 3 -28.90 5.53 -15.20
N ARG A 4 -29.52 4.93 -14.17
CA ARG A 4 -28.87 4.53 -12.92
C ARG A 4 -27.86 3.42 -13.23
N ARG A 5 -26.76 3.75 -13.90
CA ARG A 5 -25.57 2.90 -13.86
C ARG A 5 -25.03 2.99 -12.44
N GLN A 6 -25.24 1.90 -11.71
CA GLN A 6 -24.73 1.67 -10.37
C GLN A 6 -23.26 2.10 -10.32
N LEU A 7 -23.01 3.22 -9.64
CA LEU A 7 -21.71 3.67 -9.16
C LEU A 7 -21.30 2.73 -8.01
N ILE A 8 -21.06 1.46 -8.33
CA ILE A 8 -20.16 0.66 -7.50
C ILE A 8 -18.79 1.18 -7.90
N HIS A 9 -18.32 2.23 -7.23
CA HIS A 9 -16.90 2.55 -7.20
C HIS A 9 -16.21 1.30 -6.70
N ARG A 10 -15.70 0.49 -7.63
CA ARG A 10 -14.79 -0.61 -7.33
C ARG A 10 -13.57 0.04 -6.69
N VAL A 11 -13.55 0.07 -5.36
CA VAL A 11 -12.36 0.46 -4.62
C VAL A 11 -11.24 -0.47 -5.12
N PRO A 12 -10.13 0.07 -5.65
CA PRO A 12 -9.02 -0.74 -6.11
C PRO A 12 -8.60 -1.69 -4.99
N LEU A 13 -8.46 -2.99 -5.30
CA LEU A 13 -7.96 -3.98 -4.34
C LEU A 13 -6.64 -3.52 -3.65
N PRO A 14 -5.69 -2.87 -4.36
CA PRO A 14 -4.52 -2.28 -3.71
C PRO A 14 -4.89 -1.23 -2.64
N LEU A 15 -5.85 -0.34 -2.93
CA LEU A 15 -6.28 0.69 -1.97
C LEU A 15 -6.92 0.08 -0.72
N LEU A 16 -7.70 -1.00 -0.86
CA LEU A 16 -8.28 -1.71 0.29
C LEU A 16 -7.20 -2.37 1.14
N LEU A 17 -6.22 -3.02 0.51
CA LEU A 17 -5.09 -3.63 1.21
C LEU A 17 -4.27 -2.57 1.95
N ALA A 18 -3.93 -1.44 1.31
CA ALA A 18 -3.16 -0.36 1.94
C ALA A 18 -3.91 0.25 3.13
N SER A 19 -5.20 0.52 2.96
CA SER A 19 -6.05 1.04 4.05
C SER A 19 -6.11 0.08 5.24
N ALA A 20 -6.30 -1.21 4.98
CA ALA A 20 -6.36 -2.23 6.04
C ALA A 20 -5.02 -2.37 6.76
N LEU A 21 -3.91 -2.31 6.03
CA LEU A 21 -2.56 -2.34 6.58
C LEU A 21 -2.27 -1.11 7.42
N ALA A 22 -2.60 0.09 6.93
CA ALA A 22 -2.46 1.31 7.70
C ALA A 22 -3.25 1.23 9.02
N LEU A 23 -4.50 0.76 8.98
CA LEU A 23 -5.33 0.62 10.17
C LEU A 23 -4.78 -0.40 11.17
N ALA A 24 -4.45 -1.61 10.70
CA ALA A 24 -3.97 -2.69 11.55
C ALA A 24 -2.61 -2.35 12.17
N ALA A 25 -1.70 -1.82 11.36
CA ALA A 25 -0.33 -1.59 11.77
C ALA A 25 -0.19 -0.37 12.70
N CYS A 26 -1.07 0.63 12.58
CA CYS A 26 -1.04 1.83 13.44
C CYS A 26 -1.81 1.69 14.75
N SER A 27 -2.72 0.72 14.85
CA SER A 27 -3.47 0.44 16.08
C SER A 27 -2.76 -0.55 17.01
N SER A 28 -1.77 -1.30 16.52
CA SER A 28 -1.07 -2.36 17.26
C SER A 28 0.22 -1.91 17.96
N THR A 29 0.40 -0.62 18.26
CA THR A 29 1.63 -0.11 18.90
C THR A 29 1.71 -0.54 20.39
N PRO A 30 2.74 -1.28 20.83
CA PRO A 30 2.90 -1.69 22.23
C PRO A 30 2.97 -0.50 23.19
N SER A 31 2.31 -0.62 24.35
CA SER A 31 2.27 0.46 25.36
C SER A 31 3.60 0.69 26.09
N LYS A 32 4.48 -0.32 26.13
CA LYS A 32 5.82 -0.27 26.73
C LYS A 32 6.93 -0.34 25.68
N ALA A 33 6.81 0.46 24.63
CA ALA A 33 7.83 0.56 23.58
C ALA A 33 8.97 1.51 23.96
N THR A 34 10.19 1.22 23.48
CA THR A 34 11.26 2.22 23.48
C THR A 34 10.86 3.44 22.64
N VAL A 35 11.38 4.63 22.98
CA VAL A 35 11.06 5.87 22.23
C VAL A 35 11.46 5.73 20.76
N ALA A 36 12.63 5.16 20.49
CA ALA A 36 13.11 4.93 19.14
C ALA A 36 12.16 3.99 18.36
N ALA A 37 11.74 2.86 18.96
CA ALA A 37 10.88 1.90 18.28
C ALA A 37 9.51 2.52 17.94
N ARG A 38 9.00 3.37 18.85
CA ARG A 38 7.76 4.11 18.65
C ARG A 38 7.86 5.12 17.51
N GLU A 39 8.97 5.85 17.38
CA GLU A 39 9.16 6.79 16.28
C GLU A 39 9.30 6.07 14.93
N SER A 40 10.00 4.93 14.90
CA SER A 40 10.07 4.07 13.72
C SER A 40 8.69 3.56 13.31
N ALA A 41 7.89 3.06 14.26
CA ALA A 41 6.53 2.60 14.00
C ALA A 41 5.60 3.73 13.51
N LYS A 42 5.70 4.94 14.10
CA LYS A 42 4.99 6.14 13.60
C LYS A 42 5.40 6.50 12.17
N SER A 43 6.70 6.44 11.86
CA SER A 43 7.18 6.70 10.51
C SER A 43 6.65 5.66 9.52
N ALA A 44 6.59 4.38 9.90
CA ALA A 44 6.01 3.33 9.07
C ALA A 44 4.53 3.61 8.79
N CYS A 45 3.78 3.99 9.82
CA CYS A 45 2.38 4.42 9.72
C CYS A 45 2.17 5.59 8.77
N ALA A 46 2.99 6.64 8.89
CA ALA A 46 2.91 7.79 8.00
C ALA A 46 3.12 7.38 6.54
N SER A 47 4.07 6.49 6.26
CA SER A 47 4.29 5.98 4.90
C SER A 47 3.12 5.14 4.37
N LEU A 48 2.45 4.34 5.21
CA LEU A 48 1.23 3.61 4.81
C LEU A 48 0.06 4.56 4.51
N GLN A 49 -0.03 5.66 5.25
CA GLN A 49 -1.01 6.69 4.96
C GLN A 49 -0.72 7.37 3.62
N GLN A 50 0.54 7.73 3.36
CA GLN A 50 0.95 8.27 2.06
C GLN A 50 0.70 7.29 0.90
N LEU A 51 0.91 5.99 1.11
CA LEU A 51 0.55 4.95 0.16
C LEU A 51 -0.96 4.95 -0.13
N THR A 52 -1.78 5.02 0.92
CA THR A 52 -3.24 5.06 0.80
C THR A 52 -3.69 6.28 0.02
N ASP A 53 -3.15 7.46 0.35
CA ASP A 53 -3.45 8.72 -0.34
C ASP A 53 -3.02 8.69 -1.81
N GLN A 54 -1.86 8.09 -2.12
CA GLN A 54 -1.38 7.94 -3.48
C GLN A 54 -2.32 7.06 -4.30
N LEU A 55 -2.81 5.96 -3.73
CA LEU A 55 -3.70 5.02 -4.42
C LEU A 55 -5.13 5.50 -4.57
N ALA A 56 -5.54 6.45 -3.73
CA ALA A 56 -6.82 7.13 -3.87
C ALA A 56 -6.85 8.10 -5.07
N ARG A 57 -5.67 8.51 -5.57
CA ARG A 57 -5.59 9.40 -6.75
C ARG A 57 -6.02 8.65 -8.02
N PRO A 58 -6.60 9.36 -9.01
CA PRO A 58 -6.91 8.79 -10.32
C PRO A 58 -5.67 8.13 -10.92
N ARG A 59 -5.84 6.93 -11.48
CA ARG A 59 -4.73 6.24 -12.13
C ARG A 59 -4.30 7.01 -13.37
N PRO A 60 -2.99 7.20 -13.56
CA PRO A 60 -2.49 7.82 -14.78
C PRO A 60 -2.72 6.91 -15.98
N SER A 61 -2.96 7.52 -17.13
CA SER A 61 -3.01 6.82 -18.43
C SER A 61 -1.61 6.53 -18.98
N SER A 62 -0.58 7.24 -18.50
CA SER A 62 0.80 7.07 -18.93
C SER A 62 1.55 6.06 -18.07
N LEU A 63 2.31 5.19 -18.74
CA LEU A 63 3.17 4.19 -18.09
C LEU A 63 4.50 4.76 -17.60
N THR A 64 4.88 5.96 -18.06
CA THR A 64 6.05 6.68 -17.56
C THR A 64 5.73 7.52 -16.32
N ASP A 65 4.46 7.56 -15.92
CA ASP A 65 4.03 8.28 -14.74
C ASP A 65 4.64 7.64 -13.48
N PRO A 66 5.24 8.44 -12.57
CA PRO A 66 5.86 7.93 -11.36
C PRO A 66 4.85 7.32 -10.38
N TYR A 67 3.53 7.44 -10.61
CA TYR A 67 2.48 6.99 -9.72
C TYR A 67 2.73 5.63 -9.07
N TYR A 68 3.05 4.62 -9.90
CA TYR A 68 3.25 3.26 -9.42
C TYR A 68 4.56 3.12 -8.65
N ARG A 69 5.62 3.80 -9.10
CA ARG A 69 6.92 3.83 -8.42
C ARG A 69 6.81 4.49 -7.04
N THR A 70 6.10 5.61 -6.95
CA THR A 70 5.88 6.34 -5.70
C THR A 70 5.10 5.49 -4.68
N ALA A 71 4.09 4.74 -5.13
CA ALA A 71 3.38 3.81 -4.25
C ALA A 71 4.29 2.67 -3.75
N GLU A 72 5.12 2.08 -4.61
CA GLU A 72 6.12 1.08 -4.19
C GLU A 72 7.11 1.65 -3.16
N GLU A 73 7.58 2.88 -3.35
CA GLU A 73 8.50 3.56 -2.42
C GLU A 73 7.89 3.77 -1.04
N TYR A 74 6.60 4.14 -0.95
CA TYR A 74 5.90 4.29 0.33
C TYR A 74 5.76 2.95 1.06
N LEU A 75 5.40 1.88 0.35
CA LEU A 75 5.29 0.55 0.94
C LEU A 75 6.64 0.01 1.43
N TYR A 76 7.69 0.21 0.64
CA TYR A 76 9.04 -0.18 1.02
C TYR A 76 9.53 0.59 2.25
N THR A 77 9.30 1.90 2.29
CA THR A 77 9.62 2.74 3.44
C THR A 77 8.89 2.27 4.69
N ALA A 78 7.59 1.98 4.58
CA ALA A 78 6.81 1.46 5.71
C ALA A 78 7.38 0.14 6.25
N THR A 79 7.75 -0.78 5.36
CA THR A 79 8.30 -2.09 5.72
C THR A 79 9.66 -1.98 6.42
N ASN A 80 10.54 -1.11 5.91
CA ASN A 80 11.85 -0.88 6.54
C ASN A 80 11.70 -0.24 7.92
N ARG A 81 10.83 0.76 8.05
CA ARG A 81 10.57 1.42 9.34
C ARG A 81 9.95 0.48 10.37
N ALA A 82 9.13 -0.47 9.92
CA ALA A 82 8.64 -1.53 10.79
C ALA A 82 9.73 -2.49 11.25
N THR A 83 10.67 -2.79 10.36
CA THR A 83 11.85 -3.60 10.68
C THR A 83 12.76 -2.87 11.67
N ASP A 84 13.00 -1.56 11.48
CA ASP A 84 13.74 -0.71 12.43
C ASP A 84 13.08 -0.74 13.83
N ALA A 85 11.74 -0.68 13.89
CA ALA A 85 11.00 -0.76 15.14
C ALA A 85 11.20 -2.12 15.82
N ALA A 86 11.12 -3.23 15.08
CA ALA A 86 11.31 -4.59 15.61
C ALA A 86 12.75 -4.86 16.08
N GLN A 87 13.75 -4.26 15.43
CA GLN A 87 15.15 -4.34 15.87
C GLN A 87 15.38 -3.62 17.20
N GLN A 88 14.66 -2.53 17.44
CA GLN A 88 14.78 -1.72 18.65
C GLN A 88 13.93 -2.27 19.80
N ASP A 89 12.82 -2.92 19.47
CA ASP A 89 11.93 -3.54 20.43
C ASP A 89 11.19 -4.72 19.77
N HIS A 90 11.48 -5.93 20.26
CA HIS A 90 10.93 -7.17 19.71
C HIS A 90 9.39 -7.23 19.82
N GLY A 91 8.76 -6.40 20.66
CA GLY A 91 7.31 -6.24 20.67
C GLY A 91 6.70 -5.77 19.33
N TYR A 92 7.51 -5.25 18.41
CA TYR A 92 7.10 -4.89 17.04
C TYR A 92 7.36 -5.98 15.99
N GLN A 93 7.80 -7.18 16.37
CA GLN A 93 8.08 -8.25 15.41
C GLN A 93 6.86 -8.59 14.56
N GLU A 94 5.69 -8.75 15.15
CA GLU A 94 4.45 -9.06 14.44
C GLU A 94 4.02 -7.94 13.47
N PHE A 95 4.28 -6.68 13.85
CA PHE A 95 4.06 -5.51 13.01
C PHE A 95 4.99 -5.54 11.77
N ALA A 96 6.28 -5.81 11.98
CA ALA A 96 7.25 -5.95 10.89
C ALA A 96 6.90 -7.13 9.95
N ASP A 97 6.58 -8.30 10.51
CA ASP A 97 6.22 -9.49 9.74
C ASP A 97 4.94 -9.29 8.91
N THR A 98 3.95 -8.62 9.50
CA THR A 98 2.70 -8.31 8.80
C THR A 98 2.93 -7.36 7.64
N LEU A 99 3.73 -6.31 7.82
CA LEU A 99 4.08 -5.39 6.74
C LEU A 99 4.94 -6.05 5.66
N HIS A 100 5.85 -6.94 6.05
CA HIS A 100 6.65 -7.70 5.10
C HIS A 100 5.78 -8.62 4.22
N ARG A 101 4.90 -9.43 4.83
CA ARG A 101 3.95 -10.30 4.09
C ARG A 101 3.04 -9.49 3.19
N ALA A 102 2.61 -8.33 3.67
CA ALA A 102 1.80 -7.42 2.90
C ALA A 102 2.55 -6.87 1.68
N ALA A 103 3.81 -6.47 1.84
CA ALA A 103 4.65 -6.02 0.73
C ALA A 103 4.86 -7.12 -0.33
N GLN A 104 5.05 -8.37 0.09
CA GLN A 104 5.15 -9.51 -0.82
C GLN A 104 3.83 -9.74 -1.59
N THR A 105 2.70 -9.71 -0.90
CA THR A 105 1.36 -9.85 -1.51
C THR A 105 1.05 -8.69 -2.46
N TRP A 106 1.50 -7.50 -2.09
CA TRP A 106 1.37 -6.29 -2.87
C TRP A 106 2.13 -6.38 -4.18
N GLN A 107 3.38 -6.83 -4.19
CA GLN A 107 4.16 -6.94 -5.43
C GLN A 107 3.43 -7.78 -6.49
N VAL A 108 2.74 -8.85 -6.08
CA VAL A 108 1.95 -9.69 -7.00
C VAL A 108 0.72 -8.94 -7.51
N THR A 109 -0.10 -8.38 -6.61
CA THR A 109 -1.37 -7.72 -6.98
C THR A 109 -1.16 -6.40 -7.73
N PHE A 110 -0.13 -5.64 -7.35
CA PHE A 110 0.22 -4.35 -7.93
C PHE A 110 0.85 -4.49 -9.31
N THR A 111 1.63 -5.55 -9.56
CA THR A 111 2.12 -5.88 -10.91
C THR A 111 0.97 -6.14 -11.87
N VAL A 112 -0.07 -6.85 -11.42
CA VAL A 112 -1.29 -7.08 -12.23
C VAL A 112 -2.02 -5.76 -12.49
N ASP A 113 -2.21 -4.93 -11.46
CA ASP A 113 -2.89 -3.64 -11.61
C ASP A 113 -2.15 -2.68 -12.56
N LYS A 114 -0.81 -2.68 -12.51
CA LYS A 114 0.07 -1.94 -13.42
C LYS A 114 0.02 -2.48 -14.86
N ALA A 115 -0.16 -3.79 -15.03
CA ALA A 115 -0.22 -4.44 -16.34
C ALA A 115 -1.61 -4.39 -17.00
N GLU A 116 -2.69 -4.22 -16.22
CA GLU A 116 -4.08 -4.17 -16.73
C GLU A 116 -4.26 -3.19 -17.90
N PRO A 117 -3.76 -1.94 -17.88
CA PRO A 117 -3.90 -1.02 -19.01
C PRO A 117 -3.24 -1.54 -20.29
N LEU A 118 -2.07 -2.19 -20.17
CA LEU A 118 -1.35 -2.80 -21.29
C LEU A 118 -2.11 -3.98 -21.88
N ILE A 119 -2.69 -4.83 -21.02
CA ILE A 119 -3.52 -5.95 -21.45
C ILE A 119 -4.75 -5.44 -22.21
N GLN A 120 -5.40 -4.39 -21.70
CA GLN A 120 -6.56 -3.77 -22.33
C GLN A 120 -6.21 -3.09 -23.66
N GLN A 121 -5.05 -2.42 -23.74
CA GLN A 121 -4.55 -1.82 -24.98
C GLN A 121 -4.23 -2.88 -26.03
N ALA A 122 -3.48 -3.93 -25.66
CA ALA A 122 -3.13 -5.02 -26.57
C ALA A 122 -4.36 -5.78 -27.11
N ARG A 123 -5.45 -5.85 -26.32
CA ARG A 123 -6.73 -6.42 -26.77
C ARG A 123 -7.41 -5.56 -27.83
N LYS A 124 -7.32 -4.23 -27.73
CA LYS A 124 -7.91 -3.28 -28.68
C LYS A 124 -7.13 -3.19 -29.99
N GLU A 125 -5.82 -3.41 -29.97
CA GLU A 125 -4.97 -3.35 -31.17
C GLU A 125 -5.00 -4.64 -32.00
N LYS A 126 -5.44 -5.77 -31.41
CA LYS A 126 -5.55 -7.07 -32.08
C LYS A 126 -6.97 -7.44 -32.55
N CYS A 127 -7.97 -6.58 -32.32
CA CYS A 127 -9.34 -6.72 -32.82
C CYS A 127 -9.66 -5.58 -33.80
#